data_AF-A0A396K4A1-F1
#
_entry.id   AF-A0A396K4A1-F1
#
_cell.length_a   1.000
_cell.length_b   1.000
_cell.length_c   1.000
_cell.angle_alpha   90.00
_cell.angle_beta   90.00
_cell.angle_gamma   90.00
#
_symmetry.space_group_name_H-M   'P 1'
#
loop_
_entity.id
_entity.type
_entity.pdbx_description
1 polymer ?
#
loop_
_entity_poly.entity_id
_entity_poly.type
_entity_poly.pdbx_seq_one_letter_code
_entity_poly.pdbx_strand_id
1 'polypeptide(L)'
;MVHRSMLHQFISFLVYHSSFVDDEGVNRACGCPLLPLKSHIKGPAPVSDQDRTDIVDEAITFFRANVFFRNFDIKSPADKLLIYLTF
;
A
#
# COMPACT_ATOMS: atom_id res chain seq x y z
N MET A 1 8.95 -28.91 10.38
CA MET A 1 9.34 -27.55 9.94
C MET A 1 8.67 -27.11 8.64
N VAL A 2 8.44 -27.98 7.65
CA VAL A 2 7.86 -27.62 6.33
C VAL A 2 6.40 -27.14 6.39
N HIS A 3 5.57 -27.70 7.28
CA HIS A 3 4.13 -27.40 7.35
C HIS A 3 3.82 -25.97 7.85
N ARG A 4 4.68 -25.39 8.70
CA ARG A 4 4.56 -24.00 9.16
C ARG A 4 4.90 -23.00 8.06
N SER A 5 5.87 -23.32 7.20
CA SER A 5 6.30 -22.45 6.11
C SER A 5 5.26 -22.34 5.00
N MET A 6 4.58 -23.44 4.67
CA MET A 6 3.54 -23.44 3.63
C MET A 6 2.30 -22.66 4.06
N LEU A 7 1.91 -22.73 5.35
CA LEU A 7 0.83 -21.93 5.92
C LEU A 7 1.18 -20.44 6.00
N HIS A 8 2.42 -20.09 6.34
CA HIS A 8 2.87 -18.70 6.34
C HIS A 8 2.78 -18.10 4.93
N GLN A 9 3.21 -18.88 3.92
CA GLN A 9 3.12 -18.48 2.53
C GLN A 9 1.67 -18.40 2.03
N PHE A 10 0.78 -19.29 2.50
CA PHE A 10 -0.65 -19.26 2.20
C PHE A 10 -1.36 -18.03 2.80
N ILE A 11 -1.02 -17.62 4.03
CA ILE A 11 -1.58 -16.43 4.67
C ILE A 11 -1.09 -15.15 3.99
N SER A 12 0.17 -15.13 3.50
CA SER A 12 0.70 -14.03 2.69
C SER A 12 -0.04 -13.81 1.36
N PHE A 13 -0.86 -14.76 0.89
CA PHE A 13 -1.73 -14.58 -0.29
C PHE A 13 -3.10 -13.98 0.05
N LEU A 14 -3.47 -13.85 1.33
CA LEU A 14 -4.79 -13.35 1.75
C LEU A 14 -4.80 -11.84 2.09
N VAL A 15 -3.64 -11.20 2.05
CA VAL A 15 -3.48 -9.76 2.29
C VAL A 15 -3.44 -9.02 0.95
N TYR A 16 -4.11 -7.87 0.87
CA TYR A 16 -4.10 -7.02 -0.31
C TYR A 16 -2.90 -6.09 -0.28
N HIS A 17 -2.10 -6.13 -1.35
CA HIS A 17 -0.97 -5.25 -1.60
C HIS A 17 -1.39 -4.09 -2.49
N SER A 18 -0.63 -3.00 -2.42
CA SER A 18 -0.87 -1.85 -3.29
C SER A 18 -0.57 -2.18 -4.75
N SER A 19 -1.42 -1.71 -5.68
CA SER A 19 -1.19 -1.90 -7.11
C SER A 19 -0.20 -0.89 -7.69
N PHE A 20 0.19 0.13 -6.92
CA PHE A 20 1.23 1.09 -7.28
C PHE A 20 2.61 0.43 -7.19
N VAL A 21 2.99 -0.26 -8.25
CA VAL A 21 4.31 -0.87 -8.39
C VAL A 21 5.26 0.18 -8.95
N ASP A 22 6.25 0.50 -8.12
CA ASP A 22 7.45 1.30 -8.39
C ASP A 22 7.55 1.93 -9.79
N ASP A 23 6.89 3.08 -9.99
CA ASP A 23 7.10 3.89 -11.19
C ASP A 23 8.53 4.46 -11.14
N GLU A 24 9.39 4.04 -12.06
CA GLU A 24 10.73 4.59 -12.25
C GLU A 24 10.64 6.10 -12.52
N GLY A 25 10.71 6.91 -11.45
CA GLY A 25 10.52 8.37 -11.52
C GLY A 25 9.74 8.97 -10.36
N VAL A 26 9.11 8.16 -9.50
CA VAL A 26 8.42 8.66 -8.31
C VAL A 26 9.42 9.03 -7.21
N ASN A 27 9.39 10.29 -6.77
CA ASN A 27 10.18 10.76 -5.63
C ASN A 27 9.84 9.95 -4.38
N ARG A 28 10.85 9.62 -3.57
CA ARG A 28 10.65 8.86 -2.33
C ARG A 28 11.09 9.67 -1.12
N ALA A 29 10.31 9.59 -0.04
CA ALA A 29 10.65 10.11 1.27
C ALA A 29 10.82 8.92 2.23
N CYS A 30 12.02 8.74 2.77
CA CYS A 30 12.35 7.63 3.70
C CYS A 30 11.98 6.23 3.17
N GLY A 31 12.06 6.03 1.85
CA GLY A 31 11.71 4.76 1.21
C GLY A 31 10.20 4.50 1.05
N CYS A 32 9.35 5.50 1.32
CA CYS A 32 7.96 5.55 0.91
C CYS A 32 7.82 6.43 -0.35
N PRO A 33 7.05 6.01 -1.37
CA PRO A 33 6.88 6.79 -2.59
C PRO A 33 5.96 8.00 -2.35
N LEU A 34 6.23 9.14 -2.98
CA LEU A 34 5.36 10.31 -3.00
C LEU A 34 4.37 10.16 -4.17
N LEU A 35 3.35 9.33 -3.95
CA LEU A 35 2.33 9.04 -4.96
C LEU A 35 1.39 10.25 -5.14
N PRO A 36 0.85 10.46 -6.35
CA PRO A 36 -0.17 11.48 -6.58
C PRO A 36 -1.40 11.27 -5.70
N LEU A 37 -1.94 12.35 -5.12
CA LEU A 37 -3.12 12.31 -4.24
C LEU A 37 -4.24 13.22 -4.74
N LYS A 38 -5.49 12.81 -4.52
CA LYS A 38 -6.69 13.65 -4.71
C LYS A 38 -6.89 14.57 -3.51
N SER A 39 -6.03 15.57 -3.38
CA SER A 39 -6.10 16.50 -2.24
C SER A 39 -6.15 17.94 -2.68
N HIS A 40 -6.98 18.73 -1.99
CA HIS A 40 -6.97 20.19 -2.06
C HIS A 40 -6.01 20.81 -1.02
N ILE A 41 -5.39 19.97 -0.19
CA ILE A 41 -4.46 20.38 0.87
C ILE A 41 -3.06 20.50 0.27
N LYS A 42 -2.35 21.56 0.62
CA LYS A 42 -0.96 21.76 0.20
C LYS A 42 -0.06 20.67 0.81
N GLY A 43 0.77 20.05 -0.03
CA GLY A 43 1.70 19.02 0.39
C GLY A 43 2.76 18.72 -0.68
N PRO A 44 3.76 17.89 -0.35
CA PRO A 44 4.83 17.51 -1.28
C PRO A 44 4.40 16.45 -2.31
N ALA A 45 3.23 15.82 -2.12
CA ALA A 45 2.69 14.84 -3.04
C ALA A 45 2.22 15.53 -4.34
N PRO A 46 2.45 14.93 -5.52
CA PRO A 46 1.87 15.41 -6.77
C PRO A 46 0.34 15.42 -6.71
N VAL A 47 -0.29 16.28 -7.52
CA VAL A 47 -1.75 16.32 -7.64
C VAL A 47 -2.20 15.18 -8.55
N SER A 48 -3.17 14.38 -8.10
CA SER A 48 -3.84 13.37 -8.94
C SER A 48 -5.12 13.91 -9.56
N ASP A 49 -5.49 13.36 -10.71
CA ASP A 49 -6.81 13.58 -11.32
C ASP A 49 -7.91 12.98 -10.42
N GLN A 50 -9.06 13.65 -10.30
CA GLN A 50 -10.15 13.19 -9.44
C GLN A 50 -10.72 11.81 -9.85
N ASP A 51 -10.62 11.46 -11.13
CA ASP A 51 -11.15 10.21 -11.67
C ASP A 51 -10.20 9.01 -11.50
N ARG A 52 -8.93 9.23 -11.14
CA ARG A 52 -7.92 8.16 -11.03
C ARG A 52 -7.79 7.67 -9.61
N THR A 53 -7.93 6.38 -9.35
CA THR A 53 -7.68 5.80 -8.02
C THR A 53 -6.33 6.24 -7.45
N ASP A 54 -6.30 6.67 -6.19
CA ASP A 54 -5.07 6.96 -5.45
C ASP A 54 -4.81 5.97 -4.30
N ILE A 55 -3.69 6.12 -3.60
CA ILE A 55 -3.30 5.21 -2.51
C ILE A 55 -4.26 5.25 -1.31
N VAL A 56 -4.99 6.34 -1.12
CA VAL A 56 -5.98 6.47 -0.04
C VAL A 56 -7.24 5.69 -0.41
N ASP A 57 -7.67 5.75 -1.67
CA ASP A 57 -8.76 4.93 -2.20
C ASP A 57 -8.46 3.43 -2.06
N GLU A 58 -7.23 2.99 -2.38
CA GLU A 58 -6.79 1.61 -2.17
C GLU A 58 -6.83 1.22 -0.68
N ALA A 59 -6.32 2.08 0.20
CA ALA A 59 -6.30 1.82 1.63
C ALA A 59 -7.71 1.62 2.19
N ILE A 60 -8.67 2.48 1.82
CA ILE A 60 -10.07 2.36 2.25
C ILE A 60 -10.70 1.09 1.68
N THR A 61 -10.45 0.78 0.41
CA THR A 61 -10.98 -0.42 -0.27
C THR A 61 -10.48 -1.69 0.40
N PHE A 62 -9.19 -1.74 0.75
CA PHE A 62 -8.56 -2.91 1.35
C PHE A 62 -8.67 -2.95 2.88
N PHE A 63 -9.08 -1.86 3.53
CA PHE A 63 -9.10 -1.72 4.99
C PHE A 63 -9.77 -2.90 5.69
N ARG A 64 -11.00 -3.25 5.28
CA ARG A 64 -11.78 -4.33 5.91
C ARG A 64 -11.12 -5.69 5.79
N ALA A 65 -10.36 -5.94 4.73
CA ALA A 65 -9.63 -7.19 4.58
C ALA A 65 -8.33 -7.15 5.39
N ASN A 66 -7.55 -6.09 5.24
CA ASN A 66 -6.20 -6.00 5.78
C ASN A 66 -6.16 -5.84 7.31
N VAL A 67 -7.18 -5.24 7.93
CA VAL A 67 -7.21 -5.00 9.39
C VAL A 67 -7.24 -6.28 10.24
N PHE A 68 -7.64 -7.42 9.67
CA PHE A 68 -7.66 -8.70 10.39
C PHE A 68 -6.30 -9.38 10.47
N PHE A 69 -5.33 -8.95 9.67
CA PHE A 69 -4.02 -9.59 9.59
C PHE A 69 -3.01 -8.89 10.49
N ARG A 70 -2.32 -9.67 11.33
CA ARG A 70 -1.23 -9.17 12.19
C ARG A 70 0.12 -9.09 11.48
N ASN A 71 0.25 -9.75 10.35
CA ASN A 71 1.48 -9.85 9.59
C ASN A 71 1.22 -9.38 8.16
N PHE A 72 2.01 -8.40 7.72
CA PHE A 72 1.97 -7.85 6.37
C PHE A 72 3.38 -7.95 5.78
N ASP A 73 3.54 -8.65 4.66
CA ASP A 73 4.83 -8.74 3.96
C ASP A 73 4.99 -7.56 3.01
N ILE A 74 6.11 -6.84 3.04
CA ILE A 74 6.27 -5.63 2.23
C ILE A 74 6.83 -6.03 0.86
N LYS A 75 6.02 -5.94 -0.20
CA LYS A 75 6.41 -6.29 -1.57
C LYS A 75 6.77 -5.08 -2.43
N SER A 76 6.22 -3.92 -2.12
CA SER A 76 6.50 -2.66 -2.82
C SER A 76 6.76 -1.49 -1.85
N PRO A 77 7.36 -0.39 -2.32
CA PRO A 77 7.42 0.84 -1.53
C PRO A 77 6.02 1.38 -1.16
N ALA A 78 5.02 1.19 -2.04
CA ALA A 78 3.64 1.64 -1.82
C ALA A 78 2.94 0.85 -0.71
N ASP A 79 3.31 -0.42 -0.49
CA ASP A 79 2.80 -1.21 0.64
C ASP A 79 3.08 -0.56 1.99
N LYS A 80 4.19 0.18 2.12
CA LYS A 80 4.50 0.92 3.35
C LYS A 80 3.47 2.03 3.63
N LEU A 81 3.00 2.69 2.58
CA LEU A 81 1.92 3.67 2.69
C LEU A 81 0.61 2.97 3.02
N LEU A 82 0.32 1.84 2.38
CA LEU A 82 -0.89 1.07 2.64
C LEU A 82 -0.97 0.62 4.11
N ILE A 83 0.14 0.17 4.69
CA ILE A 83 0.25 -0.15 6.12
C ILE A 83 0.02 1.12 6.97
N TYR A 84 0.70 2.22 6.67
CA TYR A 84 0.59 3.48 7.43
C TYR A 84 -0.83 4.09 7.41
N LEU A 85 -1.57 3.91 6.32
CA LEU A 85 -2.95 4.38 6.20
C LEU A 85 -3.96 3.44 6.87
N THR A 86 -3.56 2.21 7.16
CA THR A 86 -4.43 1.19 7.77
C THR A 86 -4.25 1.12 9.30
N PHE A 87 -3.06 1.41 9.83
CA PHE A 87 -2.70 1.29 11.25
C PHE A 87 -2.13 2.59 11.83
#